data_AF-A0A941GEG7-F1
#
_entry.id   AF-A0A941GEG7-F1
#
_cell.length_a   1.000
_cell.length_b   1.000
_cell.length_c   1.000
_cell.angle_alpha   90.00
_cell.angle_beta   90.00
_cell.angle_gamma   90.00
#
_symmetry.space_group_name_H-M   'P 1'
#
loop_
_entity.id
_entity.type
_entity.pdbx_description
1 polymer ?
#
loop_
_entity_poly.entity_id
_entity_poly.type
_entity_poly.pdbx_seq_one_letter_code
_entity_poly.pdbx_strand_id
1 'polypeptide(L)'
;MEEHTKRTDKYEEKKNSIGKKVMYFLGSILLLSTIFGGYIFSDKYFASEPKTGKEEFGEKVVITLPTGKKVYTYENLIVEEDGKLLYKGERNTIDLSGGVVVYEDWKD
;
A
#
# COMPACT_ATOMS: atom_id res chain seq x y z
N MET A 1 4.95 46.15 50.93
CA MET A 1 4.28 46.08 49.61
C MET A 1 5.03 45.19 48.62
N GLU A 2 6.37 45.10 48.67
CA GLU A 2 7.17 44.27 47.74
C GLU A 2 6.97 42.74 47.87
N GLU A 3 6.67 42.22 49.07
CA GLU A 3 6.52 40.77 49.28
C GLU A 3 5.26 40.20 48.61
N HIS A 4 4.18 41.00 48.53
CA HIS A 4 2.94 40.58 47.88
C HIS A 4 3.11 40.48 46.36
N THR A 5 3.83 41.43 45.74
CA THR A 5 4.11 41.44 44.30
C THR A 5 5.00 40.27 43.88
N LYS A 6 6.00 39.91 44.71
CA LYS A 6 6.90 38.78 44.43
C LYS A 6 6.21 37.41 44.47
N ARG A 7 5.11 37.28 45.24
CA ARG A 7 4.33 36.03 45.31
C ARG A 7 3.39 35.86 44.13
N THR A 8 2.81 36.95 43.62
CA THR A 8 1.93 36.93 42.44
C THR A 8 2.71 36.59 41.17
N ASP A 9 3.92 37.14 41.00
CA ASP A 9 4.75 36.89 39.81
C ASP A 9 5.20 35.42 39.72
N LYS A 10 5.62 34.83 40.86
CA LYS A 10 5.98 33.40 40.93
C LYS A 10 4.80 32.47 40.65
N TYR A 11 3.58 32.89 41.00
CA TYR A 11 2.37 32.10 40.78
C TYR A 11 1.95 32.14 39.29
N GLU A 12 1.97 33.32 38.68
CA GLU A 12 1.72 33.52 37.24
C GLU A 12 2.72 32.75 36.37
N GLU A 13 4.01 32.79 36.71
CA GLU A 13 5.06 32.05 36.00
C GLU A 13 4.88 30.53 36.11
N LYS A 14 4.58 30.03 37.31
CA LYS A 14 4.32 28.61 37.54
C LYS A 14 3.09 28.13 36.76
N LYS A 15 2.01 28.91 36.74
CA LYS A 15 0.76 28.63 36.00
C LYS A 15 1.00 28.58 34.49
N ASN A 16 1.78 29.51 33.94
CA ASN A 16 2.14 29.51 32.52
C ASN A 16 3.03 28.32 32.12
N SER A 17 3.94 27.88 32.99
CA SER A 17 4.77 26.69 32.71
C SER A 17 3.95 25.39 32.67
N ILE A 18 2.94 25.27 33.54
CA ILE A 18 2.04 24.11 33.59
C ILE A 18 1.13 24.09 32.37
N GLY A 19 0.57 25.24 31.97
CA GLY A 19 -0.25 25.36 30.76
C GLY A 19 0.52 24.96 29.50
N LYS A 20 1.77 25.40 29.35
CA LYS A 20 2.64 25.00 28.23
C LYS A 20 2.93 23.50 28.22
N LYS A 21 3.25 22.90 29.37
CA LYS A 21 3.49 21.45 29.48
C LYS A 21 2.26 20.62 29.11
N VAL A 22 1.08 21.03 29.55
CA VAL A 22 -0.19 20.37 29.21
C VAL A 22 -0.49 20.53 27.72
N MET A 23 -0.23 21.69 27.13
CA MET A 23 -0.40 21.94 25.69
C MET A 23 0.51 21.04 24.84
N TYR A 24 1.80 20.92 25.20
CA TYR A 24 2.73 20.02 24.50
C TYR A 24 2.33 18.55 24.64
N PHE A 25 1.85 18.15 25.83
CA PHE A 25 1.39 16.78 26.07
C PHE A 25 0.15 16.43 25.24
N LEU A 26 -0.84 17.31 25.18
CA LEU A 26 -2.02 17.13 24.33
C LEU A 26 -1.65 17.13 22.84
N GLY A 27 -0.75 18.01 22.43
CA GLY A 27 -0.22 18.04 21.07
C GLY A 27 0.49 16.75 20.67
N SER A 28 1.27 16.15 21.58
CA SER A 28 1.96 14.88 21.30
C SER A 28 0.99 13.71 21.19
N ILE A 29 -0.06 13.67 22.01
CA ILE A 29 -1.11 12.64 21.92
C ILE A 29 -1.87 12.75 20.59
N LEU A 30 -2.20 13.96 20.16
CA LEU A 30 -2.86 14.19 18.88
C LEU A 30 -1.98 13.69 17.72
N LEU A 31 -0.70 14.08 17.71
CA LEU A 31 0.26 13.69 16.67
C LEU A 31 0.42 12.16 16.59
N LEU A 32 0.62 11.51 17.74
CA LEU A 32 0.76 10.06 17.81
C LEU A 32 -0.51 9.35 17.32
N SER A 33 -1.69 9.85 17.71
CA SER A 33 -2.97 9.32 17.25
C SER A 33 -3.14 9.42 15.73
N THR A 34 -2.71 10.53 15.12
CA THR A 34 -2.77 10.70 13.66
C THR A 34 -1.82 9.76 12.94
N ILE A 35 -0.60 9.56 13.44
CA ILE A 35 0.37 8.64 12.83
C ILE A 35 -0.12 7.20 12.95
N PHE A 36 -0.53 6.77 14.15
CA PHE A 36 -0.96 5.40 14.40
C PHE A 36 -2.29 5.08 13.70
N GLY A 37 -3.25 6.00 13.77
CA GLY A 37 -4.53 5.88 13.07
C GLY A 37 -4.35 5.90 11.56
N GLY A 38 -3.48 6.77 11.04
CA GLY A 38 -3.12 6.83 9.62
C GLY A 38 -2.44 5.56 9.13
N TYR A 39 -1.55 4.96 9.93
CA TYR A 39 -0.91 3.69 9.59
C TYR A 39 -1.93 2.55 9.48
N ILE A 40 -2.80 2.37 10.49
CA ILE A 40 -3.84 1.32 10.46
C ILE A 40 -4.82 1.55 9.31
N PHE A 41 -5.21 2.80 9.05
CA PHE A 41 -6.07 3.15 7.94
C PHE A 41 -5.40 2.87 6.58
N SER A 42 -4.13 3.25 6.43
CA SER A 42 -3.37 2.97 5.22
C SER A 42 -3.24 1.46 4.98
N ASP A 43 -2.94 0.69 6.02
CA ASP A 43 -2.84 -0.76 5.92
C ASP A 43 -4.18 -1.37 5.50
N LYS A 44 -5.29 -0.99 6.14
CA LYS A 44 -6.60 -1.57 5.84
C LYS A 44 -7.17 -1.20 4.46
N TYR A 45 -6.93 0.01 3.98
CA TYR A 45 -7.58 0.54 2.77
C TYR A 45 -6.66 0.64 1.56
N PHE A 46 -5.34 0.71 1.76
CA PHE A 46 -4.36 0.85 0.68
C PHE A 46 -3.35 -0.29 0.61
N ALA A 47 -3.16 -1.08 1.67
CA ALA A 47 -2.54 -2.38 1.50
C ALA A 47 -3.60 -3.28 0.84
N SER A 48 -3.66 -3.22 -0.49
CA SER A 48 -4.14 -4.34 -1.27
C SER A 48 -3.41 -5.57 -0.73
N GLU A 49 -4.15 -6.55 -0.21
CA GLU A 49 -3.58 -7.86 0.09
C GLU A 49 -2.64 -8.23 -1.05
N PRO A 50 -1.38 -8.63 -0.79
CA PRO A 50 -0.56 -9.17 -1.85
C PRO A 50 -1.38 -10.32 -2.41
N LYS A 51 -1.87 -10.15 -3.64
CA LYS A 51 -2.60 -11.13 -4.43
C LYS A 51 -1.64 -12.27 -4.75
N THR A 52 -1.24 -12.98 -3.71
CA THR A 52 -0.28 -14.09 -3.70
C THR A 52 -1.02 -15.33 -3.20
N GLY A 53 -2.35 -15.33 -3.33
CA GLY A 53 -3.10 -16.56 -3.39
C GLY A 53 -2.79 -17.21 -4.73
N LYS A 54 -2.08 -18.33 -4.70
CA LYS A 54 -1.91 -19.22 -5.87
C LYS A 54 -3.25 -19.58 -6.53
N GLU A 55 -4.36 -19.43 -5.79
CA GLU A 55 -5.72 -19.64 -6.27
C GLU A 55 -6.24 -18.56 -7.24
N GLU A 56 -5.66 -17.35 -7.28
CA GLU A 56 -6.15 -16.30 -8.18
C GLU A 56 -5.59 -16.39 -9.59
N PHE A 57 -4.41 -16.99 -9.79
CA PHE A 57 -3.71 -16.94 -11.08
C PHE A 57 -4.11 -18.03 -12.08
N GLY A 58 -4.74 -19.12 -11.63
CA GLY A 58 -5.05 -20.26 -12.51
C GLY A 58 -3.80 -21.06 -12.89
N GLU A 59 -3.90 -21.86 -13.96
CA GLU A 59 -2.80 -22.74 -14.36
C GLU A 59 -1.61 -21.99 -14.98
N LYS A 60 -0.42 -22.59 -14.88
CA LYS A 60 0.81 -22.09 -15.53
C LYS A 60 0.79 -22.39 -17.02
N VAL A 61 1.09 -21.36 -17.81
CA VAL A 61 0.99 -21.41 -19.26
C VAL A 61 2.26 -20.84 -19.90
N VAL A 62 2.73 -21.49 -20.96
CA VAL A 62 3.78 -21.02 -21.85
C VAL A 62 3.18 -20.74 -23.21
N ILE A 63 3.31 -19.50 -23.67
CA ILE A 63 2.84 -19.09 -25.00
C ILE A 63 4.04 -18.88 -25.91
N THR A 64 4.08 -19.62 -27.00
CA THR A 64 5.10 -19.46 -28.04
C THR A 64 4.53 -18.61 -29.18
N LEU A 65 5.02 -17.38 -29.31
CA LEU A 65 4.61 -16.44 -30.35
C LEU A 65 5.13 -16.88 -31.73
N PRO A 66 4.52 -16.41 -32.85
CA PRO A 66 5.00 -16.69 -34.20
C PRO A 66 6.46 -16.29 -34.45
N THR A 67 6.98 -15.34 -33.66
CA THR A 67 8.38 -14.90 -33.69
C THR A 67 9.34 -15.89 -33.03
N GLY A 68 8.84 -16.95 -32.40
CA GLY A 68 9.60 -17.91 -31.58
C GLY A 68 9.81 -17.44 -30.14
N LYS A 69 9.41 -16.21 -29.78
CA LYS A 69 9.50 -15.72 -28.40
C LYS A 69 8.52 -16.47 -27.49
N LYS A 70 9.00 -16.88 -26.32
CA LYS A 70 8.18 -17.51 -25.29
C LYS A 70 7.73 -16.49 -24.23
N VAL A 71 6.48 -16.60 -23.81
CA VAL A 71 5.88 -15.82 -22.72
C VAL A 71 5.42 -16.81 -21.66
N TYR A 72 5.98 -16.68 -20.46
CA TYR A 72 5.62 -17.48 -19.29
C TYR A 72 4.63 -16.66 -18.46
N THR A 73 3.43 -17.18 -18.30
CA THR A 73 2.33 -16.47 -17.64
C THR A 73 1.39 -17.47 -16.97
N TYR A 74 0.33 -16.94 -16.37
CA TYR A 74 -0.79 -17.71 -15.85
C TYR A 74 -2.04 -17.49 -16.69
N GLU A 75 -2.94 -18.47 -16.63
CA GLU A 75 -4.20 -18.52 -17.39
C GLU A 75 -5.08 -17.28 -17.17
N ASN A 76 -5.24 -16.83 -15.92
CA ASN A 76 -6.12 -15.70 -15.62
C ASN A 76 -5.64 -14.36 -16.19
N LEU A 77 -4.36 -14.26 -16.56
CA LEU A 77 -3.78 -13.07 -17.16
C LEU A 77 -3.93 -13.07 -18.68
N ILE A 78 -4.48 -14.15 -19.26
CA ILE A 78 -4.74 -14.27 -20.68
C ILE A 78 -6.24 -14.02 -20.89
N VAL A 79 -6.58 -13.05 -21.74
CA VAL A 79 -7.95 -12.70 -22.08
C VAL A 79 -8.13 -12.60 -23.58
N GLU A 80 -9.29 -13.03 -24.05
CA GLU A 80 -9.70 -12.83 -25.44
C GLU A 80 -10.57 -11.57 -25.54
N GLU A 81 -10.09 -10.57 -26.26
CA GLU A 81 -10.82 -9.32 -26.52
C GLU A 81 -10.74 -8.99 -28.01
N ASP A 82 -11.88 -8.67 -28.63
CA ASP A 82 -11.98 -8.35 -30.06
C ASP A 82 -11.34 -9.41 -30.98
N GLY A 83 -11.45 -10.68 -30.61
CA GLY A 83 -10.85 -11.83 -31.34
C GLY A 83 -9.32 -11.90 -31.26
N LYS A 84 -8.71 -11.12 -30.35
CA LYS A 84 -7.27 -11.14 -30.06
C LYS A 84 -7.01 -11.77 -28.71
N LEU A 85 -5.97 -12.57 -28.65
CA LEU A 85 -5.47 -13.11 -27.39
C LEU A 85 -4.49 -12.10 -26.78
N LEU A 86 -4.78 -11.60 -25.58
CA LEU A 86 -3.98 -10.58 -24.92
C LEU A 86 -3.53 -11.07 -23.55
N TYR A 87 -2.29 -10.76 -23.20
CA TYR A 87 -1.82 -10.82 -21.82
C TYR A 87 -2.15 -9.49 -21.15
N LYS A 88 -2.80 -9.51 -19.99
CA LYS A 88 -3.08 -8.33 -19.15
C LYS A 88 -2.47 -8.51 -17.77
N GLY A 89 -1.21 -8.12 -17.65
CA GLY A 89 -0.56 -7.93 -16.36
C GLY A 89 -0.99 -6.61 -15.71
N GLU A 90 -0.62 -6.42 -14.44
CA GLU A 90 -0.99 -5.25 -13.65
C GLU A 90 -0.57 -3.91 -14.30
N ARG A 91 0.55 -3.89 -15.02
CA ARG A 91 1.12 -2.68 -15.64
C ARG A 91 1.22 -2.72 -17.15
N ASN A 92 1.14 -3.91 -17.75
CA ASN A 92 1.49 -4.11 -19.15
C ASN A 92 0.46 -5.02 -19.82
N THR A 93 0.08 -4.64 -21.04
CA THR A 93 -0.69 -5.48 -21.96
C THR A 93 0.21 -5.93 -23.10
N ILE A 94 0.19 -7.21 -23.45
CA ILE A 94 0.98 -7.77 -24.56
C ILE A 94 0.03 -8.50 -25.51
N ASP A 95 0.16 -8.25 -26.81
CA ASP A 95 -0.57 -9.02 -27.82
C ASP A 95 0.07 -10.41 -27.97
N LEU A 96 -0.74 -11.45 -27.73
CA LEU A 96 -0.37 -12.86 -27.82
C LEU A 96 -1.00 -13.55 -29.04
N SER A 97 -1.67 -12.80 -29.91
CA SER A 97 -2.42 -13.34 -31.05
C SER A 97 -1.52 -14.14 -32.00
N GLY A 98 -2.02 -15.30 -32.44
CA GLY A 98 -1.28 -16.24 -33.27
C GLY A 98 -0.23 -17.06 -32.50
N GLY A 99 -0.09 -16.87 -31.19
CA GLY A 99 0.74 -17.72 -30.34
C GLY A 99 0.10 -19.09 -30.07
N VAL A 100 0.95 -20.09 -29.84
CA VAL A 100 0.51 -21.42 -29.39
C VAL A 100 0.58 -21.47 -27.87
N VAL A 101 -0.55 -21.80 -27.25
CA VAL A 101 -0.73 -21.88 -25.80
C VAL A 101 -0.45 -23.32 -25.35
N VAL A 102 0.49 -23.50 -24.42
CA VAL A 102 0.84 -24.80 -23.83
C VAL A 102 0.77 -24.69 -22.31
N TYR A 103 -0.03 -25.54 -21.69
CA TYR A 103 -0.11 -25.67 -20.24
C TYR A 103 1.08 -26.53 -19.77
N GLU A 104 1.97 -25.93 -19.00
CA GLU A 104 3.21 -26.57 -18.53
C GLU A 104 3.57 -25.97 -17.17
N ASP A 105 3.81 -26.83 -16.18
CA ASP A 105 4.31 -26.40 -14.87
C ASP A 105 5.82 -26.09 -14.97
N TRP A 106 6.10 -24.88 -15.42
CA TRP A 106 7.47 -24.37 -15.53
C TRP A 106 8.05 -24.06 -14.14
N LYS A 107 9.35 -24.29 -13.97
CA LYS A 107 10.05 -23.97 -12.71
C LYS A 107 10.34 -22.47 -12.64
N ASP A 108 10.05 -21.89 -11.48
CA ASP A 108 10.36 -20.49 -11.14
C ASP A 108 11.88 -20.25 -11.09
#